data_AF-A0A3C1S0Y8-F1
#
_entry.id   AF-A0A3C1S0Y8-F1
#
_cell.length_a   1.000
_cell.length_b   1.000
_cell.length_c   1.000
_cell.angle_alpha   90.00
_cell.angle_beta   90.00
_cell.angle_gamma   90.00
#
_symmetry.space_group_name_H-M   'P 1'
#
loop_
_entity.id
_entity.type
_entity.pdbx_description
1 polymer ?
#
loop_
_entity_poly.entity_id
_entity_poly.type
_entity_poly.pdbx_seq_one_letter_code
_entity_poly.pdbx_strand_id
1 'polypeptide(L)' 'MDKRLFEYLKLYTQKKNTNVIKLSHNELSKEIGTTREVISKILKQFELSGIVKLQFKQIELCKTDAYLE' A
#
# COMPACT_ATOMS: atom_id res chain seq x y z
N MET A 1 -7.22 5.20 -9.15
CA MET A 1 -7.51 4.73 -7.78
C MET A 1 -6.20 4.40 -7.04
N ASP A 2 -5.20 3.94 -7.78
CA ASP A 2 -3.85 3.56 -7.37
C ASP A 2 -3.11 4.68 -6.61
N LYS A 3 -3.20 5.92 -7.11
CA LYS A 3 -2.62 7.09 -6.45
C LYS A 3 -3.12 7.30 -5.01
N ARG A 4 -4.41 7.07 -4.73
CA ARG A 4 -4.96 7.25 -3.37
C ARG A 4 -4.38 6.23 -2.40
N LEU A 5 -4.30 4.96 -2.81
CA LEU A 5 -3.70 3.91 -1.98
C LEU A 5 -2.23 4.22 -1.72
N PHE A 6 -1.52 4.63 -2.76
CA PHE A 6 -0.11 5.00 -2.65
C PHE A 6 0.12 6.20 -1.74
N GLU A 7 -0.69 7.25 -1.89
CA GLU A 7 -0.62 8.46 -1.06
C GLU A 7 -0.91 8.14 0.41
N TYR A 8 -1.92 7.30 0.68
CA TYR A 8 -2.19 6.82 2.03
C TYR A 8 -1.01 6.03 2.60
N LEU A 9 -0.45 5.10 1.83
CA LEU A 9 0.73 4.34 2.23
C LEU A 9 1.89 5.28 2.56
N LYS A 10 2.18 6.25 1.68
CA LYS A 10 3.24 7.26 1.86
C LYS A 10 3.01 8.14 3.08
N LEU A 11 1.78 8.60 3.30
CA LEU A 11 1.41 9.40 4.47
C LEU A 11 1.54 8.58 5.76
N TYR A 12 1.12 7.32 5.74
CA TYR A 12 1.25 6.41 6.87
C TYR A 12 2.71 6.16 7.22
N THR A 13 3.54 5.88 6.22
CA THR A 13 4.97 5.64 6.42
C THR A 13 5.71 6.89 6.89
N GLN A 14 5.40 8.07 6.34
CA GLN A 14 5.92 9.34 6.85
C GLN A 14 5.49 9.59 8.29
N LYS A 15 4.19 9.46 8.60
CA LYS A 15 3.65 9.76 9.92
C LYS A 15 4.21 8.86 11.01
N LYS A 16 4.44 7.58 10.68
CA LYS A 16 5.02 6.60 11.62
C LYS A 16 6.54 6.44 11.49
N ASN A 17 7.20 7.16 10.58
CA ASN A 17 8.62 6.97 10.26
C ASN A 17 8.98 5.48 10.09
N THR A 18 8.10 4.73 9.44
CA THR A 18 8.26 3.29 9.25
C THR A 18 7.79 2.88 7.89
N ASN A 19 8.48 1.93 7.28
CA ASN A 19 8.07 1.36 6.01
C ASN A 19 7.05 0.23 6.17
N VAL A 20 6.72 -0.17 7.40
CA VAL A 20 5.81 -1.30 7.67
C VAL A 20 4.43 -0.81 8.08
N ILE A 21 3.46 -1.03 7.19
CA ILE A 21 2.05 -0.79 7.42
C ILE A 21 1.41 -2.04 8.01
N LYS A 22 1.09 -2.01 9.31
CA LYS A 22 0.38 -3.11 10.01
C LYS A 22 -1.14 -2.99 9.80
N LEU A 23 -1.59 -2.97 8.55
CA LEU A 23 -3.00 -2.91 8.19
C LEU A 23 -3.36 -4.09 7.28
N SER A 24 -4.59 -4.58 7.43
CA SER A 24 -5.15 -5.61 6.56
C SER A 24 -5.75 -5.00 5.29
N HIS A 25 -5.91 -5.78 4.23
CA HIS A 25 -6.52 -5.31 2.98
C HIS A 25 -7.93 -4.74 3.18
N ASN A 26 -8.66 -5.23 4.17
CA ASN A 26 -9.99 -4.76 4.53
C ASN A 26 -9.98 -3.36 5.17
N GLU A 27 -8.95 -3.06 5.98
CA GLU A 27 -8.77 -1.73 6.59
C GLU A 27 -8.39 -0.72 5.52
N LEU A 28 -7.43 -1.07 4.66
CA LEU A 28 -7.05 -0.24 3.52
C LEU A 28 -8.23 0.02 2.57
N SER A 29 -9.07 -0.99 2.31
CA SER A 29 -10.24 -0.79 1.45
C SER A 29 -11.23 0.20 2.06
N LYS A 30 -11.45 0.12 3.38
CA LYS A 30 -12.27 1.09 4.11
C LYS A 30 -11.67 2.50 4.07
N GLU A 31 -10.37 2.62 4.31
CA GLU A 31 -9.72 3.93 4.41
C GLU A 31 -9.63 4.66 3.07
N ILE A 32 -9.37 3.92 1.99
CA ILE A 32 -9.34 4.45 0.63
C ILE A 32 -10.76 4.65 0.07
N GLY A 33 -11.77 4.05 0.70
CA GLY A 33 -13.15 4.03 0.21
C GLY A 33 -13.29 3.24 -1.09
N THR A 34 -12.62 2.09 -1.16
CA THR A 34 -12.66 1.19 -2.33
C THR A 34 -12.91 -0.26 -1.90
N THR A 35 -13.01 -1.18 -2.85
CA THR A 35 -13.27 -2.59 -2.57
C THR A 35 -11.97 -3.33 -2.24
N ARG A 36 -12.04 -4.36 -1.38
CA ARG A 36 -10.89 -5.23 -1.06
C ARG A 36 -10.23 -5.82 -2.31
N GLU A 37 -11.03 -6.17 -3.32
CA GLU A 37 -10.52 -6.67 -4.61
C GLU A 37 -9.63 -5.67 -5.33
N VAL A 38 -10.03 -4.39 -5.36
CA VAL A 38 -9.23 -3.32 -5.96
C VAL A 38 -7.92 -3.16 -5.19
N ILE A 39 -7.98 -3.12 -3.85
CA ILE A 39 -6.77 -3.06 -3.01
C ILE A 39 -5.83 -4.26 -3.26
N SER A 40 -6.36 -5.48 -3.28
CA SER A 40 -5.55 -6.68 -3.55
C SER A 40 -4.93 -6.64 -4.95
N LYS A 41 -5.67 -6.16 -5.95
CA LYS A 41 -5.16 -6.02 -7.32
C LYS A 41 -4.01 -5.03 -7.39
N ILE A 42 -4.16 -3.86 -6.76
CA ILE A 42 -3.13 -2.81 -6.73
C ILE A 42 -1.91 -3.28 -5.92
N LEU A 43 -2.12 -3.85 -4.74
CA LEU A 43 -1.03 -4.35 -3.89
C LEU A 43 -0.23 -5.46 -4.57
N LYS A 44 -0.90 -6.40 -5.27
CA LYS A 44 -0.20 -7.40 -6.10
C LYS A 44 0.63 -6.74 -7.19
N GLN A 45 0.10 -5.70 -7.83
CA GLN A 45 0.81 -5.00 -8.90
C GLN A 45 2.06 -4.28 -8.36
N PHE A 46 1.95 -3.63 -7.21
CA PHE A 46 3.09 -3.05 -6.50
C PHE A 46 4.09 -4.10 -6.04
N GLU A 47 3.64 -5.28 -5.61
CA GLU A 47 4.54 -6.37 -5.24
C GLU A 47 5.31 -6.91 -6.45
N LEU A 48 4.64 -7.07 -7.58
CA LEU A 48 5.28 -7.48 -8.84
C LEU A 48 6.31 -6.46 -9.33
N SER A 49 6.06 -5.17 -9.14
CA SER A 49 7.03 -4.11 -9.44
C SER A 49 8.12 -3.94 -8.37
N GLY A 50 8.08 -4.69 -7.27
CA GLY A 50 9.04 -4.56 -6.16
C GLY A 50 8.90 -3.26 -5.35
N ILE A 51 7.74 -2.60 -5.46
CA ILE A 51 7.38 -1.35 -4.77
C ILE A 51 6.97 -1.65 -3.33
N VAL A 52 6.24 -2.75 -3.11
CA VAL A 52 5.81 -3.22 -1.78
C VAL A 52 6.04 -4.71 -1.60
N LYS A 53 6.01 -5.18 -0.37
CA LYS A 53 5.99 -6.60 0.01
C LYS A 53 4.78 -6.88 0.88
N LEU A 54 3.97 -7.86 0.49
CA LEU A 54 2.87 -8.34 1.31
C LEU A 54 3.39 -9.37 2.32
N GLN A 55 3.02 -9.19 3.58
CA GLN A 55 3.36 -10.07 4.69
C GLN A 55 2.07 -10.41 5.47
N PHE A 56 2.14 -11.39 6.39
CA PHE A 56 0.97 -11.79 7.16
C PHE A 56 0.48 -10.66 8.07
N LYS A 57 -0.67 -10.04 7.73
CA LYS A 57 -1.25 -8.84 8.38
C LYS A 57 -0.40 -7.56 8.31
N GLN A 58 0.61 -7.53 7.44
CA GLN A 58 1.48 -6.36 7.29
C GLN A 58 1.87 -6.16 5.84
N ILE A 59 2.14 -4.92 5.48
CA ILE A 59 2.56 -4.51 4.14
C ILE A 59 3.81 -3.69 4.33
N GLU A 60 4.89 -4.07 3.67
CA GLU A 60 6.17 -3.38 3.75
C GLU A 60 6.40 -2.58 2.48
N LEU A 61 6.63 -1.28 2.62
CA LEU A 61 6.89 -0.36 1.52
C LEU A 61 8.38 -0.39 1.19
N CYS A 62 8.75 -0.98 0.04
CA CYS A 62 10.16 -1.21 -0.31
C CYS A 62 10.73 -0.11 -1.22
N LYS A 63 9.94 0.40 -2.17
CA LYS A 63 10.34 1.51 -3.05
C LYS A 63 9.17 2.47 -3.26
N THR A 64 9.38 3.75 -2.99
CA THR A 64 8.39 4.82 -3.26
C THR A 64 8.66 5.52 -4.60
N ASP A 65 9.85 5.37 -5.15
CA ASP A 65 10.32 6.17 -6.29
C ASP A 65 9.70 5.77 -7.64
N ALA A 66 9.38 4.48 -7.80
CA ALA A 66 8.99 3.90 -9.09
C ALA A 66 7.57 4.24 -9.59
N TYR A 67 6.79 5.03 -8.86
CA TYR A 67 5.41 5.38 -9.24
C TYR A 67 5.22 6.85 -9.66
N LEU A 68 6.33 7.61 -9.73
CA LEU A 68 6.34 9.04 -10.05
C LEU A 68 6.95 9.37 -11.43
N GLU A 69 7.32 8.37 -12.23
CA GLU A 69 7.83 8.55 -13.60
C GLU A 69 6.73 8.32 -14.65
#